data_AF-A0ABD2GUV0-F1
#
_entry.id   AF-A0ABD2GUV0-F1
#
_cell.length_a   1.000
_cell.length_b   1.000
_cell.length_c   1.000
_cell.angle_alpha   90.00
_cell.angle_beta   90.00
_cell.angle_gamma   90.00
#
_symmetry.space_group_name_H-M   'P 1'
#
loop_
_entity.id
_entity.type
_entity.pdbx_description
1 polymer ?
#
loop_
_entity_poly.entity_id
_entity_poly.type
_entity_poly.pdbx_seq_one_letter_code
_entity_poly.pdbx_strand_id
1 'polypeptide(L)'
;MSIRVFEILFFFYFASHIPITLFIDLQALLPGHVYPQPLKDLIRWYAEEFKDPMVLDPPQWFKSFIFCEALFQTPFFPVAAYAFLKGGCKWIRTPAIVYATHVATTLVPILTHILFYQFPMKPHPGPQTPQERWLLFSIYVPYLLVPVLLLLTMLLSSTYNSTPKPAHTPAKSKKRN
;
A
#
# COMPACT_ATOMS: atom_id res chain seq x y z
N MET A 1 12.59 4.21 21.20
CA MET A 1 11.84 2.94 21.34
C MET A 1 10.64 2.86 20.39
N SER A 2 9.80 3.90 20.29
CA SER A 2 8.56 3.88 19.47
C SER A 2 8.77 3.72 17.96
N ILE A 3 9.84 4.30 17.38
CA ILE A 3 10.11 4.17 15.94
C ILE A 3 10.37 2.73 15.52
N ARG A 4 11.07 1.95 16.35
CA ARG A 4 11.38 0.56 16.01
C ARG A 4 10.12 -0.31 15.95
N VAL A 5 9.14 -0.02 16.79
CA VAL A 5 7.82 -0.68 16.76
C VAL A 5 7.11 -0.38 15.43
N PHE A 6 7.13 0.89 14.98
CA PHE A 6 6.57 1.25 13.69
C PHE A 6 7.32 0.62 12.52
N GLU A 7 8.65 0.57 12.55
CA GLU A 7 9.43 -0.13 11.53
C GLU A 7 9.05 -1.61 11.45
N ILE A 8 8.88 -2.30 12.58
CA ILE A 8 8.46 -3.70 12.60
C ILE A 8 7.04 -3.85 12.03
N LEU A 9 6.12 -2.95 12.38
CA LEU A 9 4.78 -2.92 11.81
C LEU A 9 4.82 -2.75 10.28
N PHE A 10 5.60 -1.79 9.79
CA PHE A 10 5.77 -1.56 8.36
C PHE A 10 6.42 -2.75 7.67
N PHE A 11 7.40 -3.39 8.29
CA PHE A 11 7.99 -4.63 7.77
C PHE A 11 6.92 -5.70 7.55
N PHE A 12 6.10 -6.01 8.56
CA PHE A 12 5.06 -7.02 8.41
C PHE A 12 4.02 -6.64 7.36
N TYR A 13 3.65 -5.36 7.30
CA TYR A 13 2.77 -4.82 6.26
C TYR A 13 3.35 -5.07 4.86
N PHE A 14 4.57 -4.61 4.58
CA PHE A 14 5.18 -4.81 3.26
C PHE A 14 5.44 -6.29 2.94
N ALA A 15 5.84 -7.08 3.95
CA ALA A 15 6.10 -8.50 3.78
C ALA A 15 4.83 -9.29 3.46
N SER A 16 3.68 -8.96 4.07
CA SER A 16 2.40 -9.61 3.76
C SER A 16 1.84 -9.19 2.40
N HIS A 17 2.11 -7.96 1.95
CA HIS A 17 1.63 -7.48 0.65
C HIS A 17 2.31 -8.19 -0.52
N ILE A 18 3.52 -8.71 -0.36
CA ILE A 18 4.21 -9.46 -1.42
C ILE A 18 3.38 -10.67 -1.90
N PRO A 19 3.03 -11.65 -1.05
CA PRO A 19 2.21 -12.78 -1.48
C PRO A 19 0.77 -12.36 -1.81
N ILE A 20 0.19 -11.38 -1.10
CA ILE A 20 -1.17 -10.90 -1.39
C ILE A 20 -1.24 -10.35 -2.82
N THR A 21 -0.37 -9.41 -3.18
CA THR A 21 -0.39 -8.83 -4.53
C THR A 21 -0.09 -9.87 -5.59
N LEU A 22 0.92 -10.72 -5.40
CA LEU A 22 1.30 -11.71 -6.41
C LEU A 22 0.21 -12.77 -6.65
N PHE A 23 -0.44 -13.23 -5.58
CA PHE A 23 -1.39 -14.34 -5.65
C PHE A 23 -2.85 -13.91 -5.71
N ILE A 24 -3.20 -12.71 -5.28
CA ILE A 24 -4.58 -12.21 -5.19
C ILE A 24 -4.78 -11.04 -6.16
N ASP A 25 -4.10 -9.91 -5.95
CA ASP A 25 -4.41 -8.68 -6.67
C ASP A 25 -4.11 -8.78 -8.17
N LEU A 26 -2.96 -9.39 -8.53
CA LEU A 26 -2.57 -9.58 -9.93
C LEU A 26 -3.51 -10.52 -10.72
N GLN A 27 -4.39 -11.29 -10.07
CA GLN A 27 -5.43 -12.05 -10.76
C GLN A 27 -6.42 -11.14 -11.52
N ALA A 28 -6.57 -9.87 -11.10
CA ALA A 28 -7.41 -8.90 -11.77
C ALA A 28 -6.85 -8.44 -13.14
N LEU A 29 -5.54 -8.60 -13.37
CA LEU A 29 -4.85 -8.18 -14.59
C LEU A 29 -4.43 -9.35 -15.47
N LEU A 30 -3.97 -10.44 -14.86
CA LEU A 30 -3.40 -11.56 -15.58
C LEU A 30 -4.48 -12.57 -15.99
N PRO A 31 -4.28 -13.33 -17.07
CA PRO A 31 -5.23 -14.32 -17.52
C PRO A 31 -5.42 -15.44 -16.48
N GLY A 32 -6.67 -15.88 -16.22
CA GLY A 32 -6.97 -16.89 -15.19
C GLY A 32 -6.33 -18.28 -15.36
N HIS A 33 -5.62 -18.56 -16.46
CA HIS A 33 -4.85 -19.79 -16.64
C HIS A 33 -3.47 -19.75 -15.96
N VAL A 34 -2.96 -18.57 -15.59
CA VAL A 34 -1.68 -18.44 -14.87
C VAL A 34 -1.83 -18.77 -13.37
N TYR A 35 -3.06 -18.80 -12.86
CA TYR A 35 -3.35 -19.05 -11.45
C TYR A 35 -3.95 -20.45 -11.23
N PRO A 36 -3.45 -21.18 -10.21
CA PRO A 36 -4.01 -22.46 -9.82
C PRO A 36 -5.43 -22.31 -9.28
N GLN A 37 -6.23 -23.37 -9.42
CA GLN A 37 -7.65 -23.35 -9.06
C GLN A 37 -7.94 -22.92 -7.60
N PRO A 38 -7.17 -23.36 -6.59
CA PRO A 38 -7.42 -22.95 -5.20
C PRO A 38 -7.35 -21.43 -4.97
N LEU A 39 -6.47 -20.71 -5.68
CA LEU A 39 -6.36 -19.26 -5.55
C LEU A 39 -7.55 -18.53 -6.19
N LYS A 40 -8.12 -19.08 -7.27
CA LYS A 40 -9.33 -18.54 -7.90
C LYS A 40 -10.56 -18.80 -7.03
N ASP A 41 -10.64 -19.97 -6.44
CA ASP A 41 -11.74 -20.32 -5.53
C ASP A 41 -11.68 -19.49 -4.25
N LEU A 42 -10.47 -19.18 -3.75
CA LEU A 42 -10.27 -18.27 -2.62
C LEU A 42 -10.81 -16.86 -2.92
N ILE A 43 -10.48 -16.27 -4.08
CA ILE A 43 -11.01 -14.95 -4.47
C ILE A 43 -12.52 -14.99 -4.61
N ARG A 44 -13.05 -16.06 -5.23
CA ARG A 44 -14.51 -16.22 -5.38
C ARG A 44 -15.21 -16.27 -4.02
N TRP A 45 -14.70 -17.09 -3.10
CA TRP A 45 -15.22 -17.17 -1.74
C TRP A 45 -15.16 -15.81 -1.03
N TYR A 46 -14.03 -15.11 -1.10
CA TYR A 46 -13.87 -13.79 -0.49
C TYR A 46 -14.89 -12.78 -1.06
N ALA A 47 -15.03 -12.74 -2.39
CA ALA A 47 -15.96 -11.83 -3.05
C ALA A 47 -17.43 -12.11 -2.69
N GLU A 48 -17.79 -13.38 -2.53
CA GLU A 48 -19.14 -13.79 -2.15
C GLU A 48 -19.46 -13.51 -0.67
N GLU A 49 -18.49 -13.77 0.21
CA GLU A 49 -18.61 -13.58 1.66
C GLU A 49 -18.67 -12.09 2.02
N PHE A 50 -17.74 -11.29 1.48
CA PHE A 50 -17.58 -9.88 1.82
C PHE A 50 -18.30 -8.94 0.85
N LYS A 51 -19.02 -9.48 -0.13
CA LYS A 51 -19.73 -8.72 -1.18
C LYS A 51 -18.80 -7.80 -1.94
N ASP A 52 -17.62 -8.27 -2.32
CA ASP A 52 -16.64 -7.48 -3.06
C ASP A 52 -16.63 -7.87 -4.55
N PRO A 53 -17.45 -7.26 -5.41
CA PRO A 53 -17.49 -7.61 -6.83
C PRO A 53 -16.26 -7.07 -7.57
N MET A 54 -15.52 -6.11 -7.01
CA MET A 54 -14.39 -5.46 -7.68
C MET A 54 -13.23 -6.43 -7.87
N VAL A 55 -13.09 -7.46 -7.03
CA VAL A 55 -12.02 -8.46 -7.20
C VAL A 55 -12.37 -9.54 -8.23
N LEU A 56 -13.67 -9.74 -8.55
CA LEU A 56 -14.12 -10.72 -9.55
C LEU A 56 -14.35 -10.09 -10.93
N ASP A 57 -14.99 -8.94 -10.97
CA ASP A 57 -15.24 -8.17 -12.18
C ASP A 57 -14.77 -6.72 -11.99
N PRO A 58 -13.45 -6.48 -12.03
CA PRO A 58 -12.90 -5.19 -11.69
C PRO A 58 -13.26 -4.15 -12.76
N PRO A 59 -13.84 -2.99 -12.38
CA PRO A 59 -14.06 -1.91 -13.31
C PRO A 59 -12.72 -1.37 -13.82
N GLN A 60 -12.72 -0.75 -15.00
CA GLN A 60 -11.48 -0.35 -15.68
C GLN A 60 -10.60 0.61 -14.86
N TRP A 61 -11.24 1.52 -14.10
CA TRP A 61 -10.51 2.41 -13.20
C TRP A 61 -9.81 1.64 -12.07
N PHE A 62 -10.42 0.57 -11.55
CA PHE A 62 -9.81 -0.27 -10.51
C PHE A 62 -8.64 -1.07 -11.09
N LYS A 63 -8.82 -1.65 -12.29
CA LYS A 63 -7.71 -2.30 -13.02
C LYS A 63 -6.53 -1.36 -13.23
N SER A 64 -6.78 -0.08 -13.50
CA SER A 64 -5.71 0.90 -13.65
C SER A 64 -4.90 1.09 -12.35
N PHE A 65 -5.54 1.01 -11.18
CA PHE A 65 -4.84 1.06 -9.90
C PHE A 65 -4.04 -0.20 -9.62
N ILE A 66 -4.60 -1.39 -9.89
CA ILE A 66 -3.86 -2.66 -9.77
C ILE A 66 -2.66 -2.69 -10.74
N PHE A 67 -2.79 -2.08 -11.92
CA PHE A 67 -1.67 -1.96 -12.86
C PHE A 67 -0.55 -1.07 -12.29
N CYS A 68 -0.90 0.07 -11.70
CA CYS A 68 0.07 0.91 -11.00
C CYS A 68 0.70 0.18 -9.80
N GLU A 69 -0.08 -0.62 -9.07
CA GLU A 69 0.42 -1.46 -7.99
C GLU A 69 1.46 -2.46 -8.51
N ALA A 70 1.13 -3.21 -9.56
CA ALA A 70 2.01 -4.18 -10.19
C ALA A 70 3.35 -3.57 -10.63
N LEU A 71 3.30 -2.36 -11.21
CA LEU A 71 4.48 -1.71 -11.79
C LEU A 71 5.34 -0.96 -10.77
N PHE A 72 4.72 -0.29 -9.80
CA PHE A 72 5.42 0.62 -8.88
C PHE A 72 5.50 0.08 -7.45
N GLN A 73 4.43 -0.55 -6.95
CA GLN A 73 4.34 -0.97 -5.55
C GLN A 73 4.96 -2.35 -5.34
N THR A 74 4.64 -3.32 -6.18
CA THR A 74 5.19 -4.69 -6.10
C THR A 74 6.71 -4.74 -6.08
N PRO A 75 7.47 -4.05 -6.96
CA PRO A 75 8.93 -4.04 -6.87
C PRO A 75 9.45 -3.27 -5.66
N PHE A 76 8.65 -2.36 -5.09
CA PHE A 76 9.03 -1.59 -3.90
C PHE A 76 8.84 -2.39 -2.60
N PHE A 77 7.88 -3.32 -2.52
CA PHE A 77 7.59 -4.07 -1.29
C PHE A 77 8.80 -4.79 -0.69
N PRO A 78 9.63 -5.55 -1.45
CA PRO A 78 10.80 -6.22 -0.90
C PRO A 78 11.86 -5.22 -0.41
N VAL A 79 12.01 -4.10 -1.12
CA VAL A 79 12.96 -3.02 -0.77
C VAL A 79 12.54 -2.36 0.55
N ALA A 80 11.26 -2.05 0.69
CA ALA A 80 10.69 -1.49 1.91
C ALA A 80 10.76 -2.49 3.08
N ALA A 81 10.37 -3.74 2.86
CA ALA A 81 10.46 -4.80 3.86
C ALA A 81 11.91 -4.94 4.38
N TYR A 82 12.90 -4.99 3.50
CA TYR A 82 14.31 -5.02 3.91
C TYR A 82 14.70 -3.78 4.71
N ALA A 83 14.36 -2.58 4.24
CA ALA A 83 14.75 -1.33 4.89
C ALA A 83 14.18 -1.21 6.31
N PHE A 84 12.92 -1.61 6.50
CA PHE A 84 12.26 -1.57 7.81
C PHE A 84 12.68 -2.74 8.72
N LEU A 85 12.96 -3.92 8.17
CA LEU A 85 13.53 -5.02 8.94
C LEU A 85 14.92 -4.67 9.49
N LYS A 86 15.79 -4.10 8.65
CA LYS A 86 17.12 -3.64 9.07
C LYS A 86 17.05 -2.48 10.05
N GLY A 87 16.09 -1.57 9.84
CA GLY A 87 15.93 -0.34 10.61
C GLY A 87 16.97 0.73 10.29
N GLY A 88 16.64 1.99 10.58
CA GLY A 88 17.57 3.13 10.43
C GLY A 88 17.99 3.45 8.99
N CYS A 89 17.35 2.87 7.98
CA CYS A 89 17.64 3.08 6.56
C CYS A 89 17.07 4.43 6.08
N LYS A 90 17.78 5.54 6.32
CA LYS A 90 17.27 6.91 6.00
C LYS A 90 16.91 7.13 4.53
N TRP A 91 17.54 6.41 3.61
CA TRP A 91 17.27 6.49 2.17
C TRP A 91 15.85 6.03 1.81
N ILE A 92 15.18 5.22 2.66
CA ILE A 92 13.81 4.76 2.42
C ILE A 92 12.78 5.88 2.50
N ARG A 93 13.13 7.01 3.11
CA ARG A 93 12.20 8.12 3.38
C ARG A 93 11.48 8.60 2.13
N THR A 94 12.22 9.00 1.10
CA THR A 94 11.61 9.56 -0.12
C THR A 94 10.78 8.51 -0.86
N PRO A 95 11.28 7.29 -1.13
CA PRO A 95 10.46 6.23 -1.72
C PRO A 95 9.20 5.89 -0.91
N ALA A 96 9.31 5.83 0.42
CA ALA A 96 8.18 5.53 1.30
C ALA A 96 7.12 6.64 1.29
N ILE A 97 7.52 7.92 1.20
CA ILE A 97 6.57 9.04 1.03
C ILE A 97 5.84 8.89 -0.30
N VAL A 98 6.56 8.66 -1.40
CA VAL A 98 5.96 8.49 -2.74
C VAL A 98 4.98 7.33 -2.74
N TYR A 99 5.38 6.18 -2.20
CA TYR A 99 4.52 5.02 -2.04
C TYR A 99 3.27 5.35 -1.22
N ALA A 100 3.44 5.89 -0.02
CA ALA A 100 2.33 6.11 0.89
C ALA A 100 1.31 7.13 0.36
N THR A 101 1.78 8.21 -0.28
CA THR A 101 0.92 9.19 -0.93
C THR A 101 0.17 8.58 -2.11
N HIS A 102 0.84 7.75 -2.92
CA HIS A 102 0.20 7.08 -4.04
C HIS A 102 -0.91 6.13 -3.56
N VAL A 103 -0.62 5.25 -2.59
CA VAL A 103 -1.62 4.34 -2.01
C VAL A 103 -2.80 5.11 -1.40
N ALA A 104 -2.54 6.19 -0.66
CA ALA A 104 -3.63 7.01 -0.13
C ALA A 104 -4.52 7.59 -1.23
N THR A 105 -3.91 8.00 -2.35
CA THR A 105 -4.62 8.57 -3.50
C THR A 105 -5.46 7.54 -4.25
N THR A 106 -5.05 6.27 -4.30
CA THR A 106 -5.83 5.20 -4.94
C THR A 106 -6.91 4.63 -4.01
N LEU A 107 -6.66 4.56 -2.70
CA LEU A 107 -7.61 4.01 -1.72
C LEU A 107 -8.79 4.95 -1.44
N VAL A 108 -8.61 6.27 -1.48
CA VAL A 108 -9.72 7.22 -1.25
C VAL A 108 -10.88 7.01 -2.25
N PRO A 109 -10.63 6.92 -3.58
CA PRO A 109 -11.66 6.55 -4.55
C PRO A 109 -12.28 5.17 -4.28
N ILE A 110 -11.50 4.17 -3.92
CA ILE A 110 -12.00 2.81 -3.63
C ILE A 110 -12.97 2.83 -2.45
N LEU A 111 -12.59 3.47 -1.34
CA LEU A 111 -13.42 3.58 -0.15
C LEU A 111 -14.72 4.36 -0.43
N THR A 112 -14.61 5.44 -1.20
CA THR A 112 -15.77 6.23 -1.63
C THR A 112 -16.69 5.41 -2.54
N HIS A 113 -16.12 4.60 -3.44
CA HIS A 113 -16.87 3.69 -4.28
C HIS A 113 -17.64 2.65 -3.43
N ILE A 114 -16.98 2.02 -2.46
CA ILE A 114 -17.61 1.06 -1.54
C ILE A 114 -18.80 1.70 -0.78
N LEU A 115 -18.64 2.93 -0.30
CA LEU A 115 -19.67 3.58 0.52
C LEU A 115 -20.85 4.14 -0.28
N PHE A 116 -20.60 4.69 -1.47
CA PHE A 116 -21.60 5.49 -2.18
C PHE A 116 -22.02 4.94 -3.55
N TYR A 117 -21.23 4.07 -4.16
CA TYR A 117 -21.59 3.50 -5.46
C TYR A 117 -22.77 2.54 -5.35
N GLN A 118 -23.68 2.58 -6.32
CA GLN A 118 -24.79 1.65 -6.41
C GLN A 118 -24.35 0.40 -7.16
N PHE A 119 -23.95 -0.63 -6.40
CA PHE A 119 -23.49 -1.88 -6.96
C PHE A 119 -24.65 -2.65 -7.61
N PRO A 120 -24.46 -3.17 -8.85
CA PRO A 120 -25.46 -4.01 -9.49
C PRO A 120 -25.63 -5.33 -8.72
N MET A 121 -26.82 -5.93 -8.86
CA MET A 121 -27.14 -7.24 -8.25
C MET A 121 -26.66 -8.43 -9.09
N LYS A 122 -26.29 -8.20 -10.36
CA LYS A 122 -25.83 -9.22 -11.31
C LYS A 122 -24.65 -8.66 -12.13
N PRO A 123 -23.69 -9.48 -12.58
CA PRO A 123 -23.57 -10.92 -12.32
C PRO A 123 -23.10 -11.26 -10.90
N HIS A 124 -22.36 -10.34 -10.25
CA HIS A 124 -21.89 -10.48 -8.88
C HIS A 124 -22.49 -9.35 -8.01
N PRO A 125 -23.30 -9.65 -6.98
CA PRO A 125 -23.89 -8.63 -6.13
C PRO A 125 -22.83 -7.98 -5.23
N GLY A 126 -22.71 -6.66 -5.31
CA GLY A 126 -21.93 -5.87 -4.33
C GLY A 126 -22.71 -5.53 -3.06
N PRO A 127 -22.12 -4.77 -2.12
CA PRO A 127 -22.73 -4.50 -0.83
C PRO A 127 -23.98 -3.62 -1.01
N GLN A 128 -25.13 -4.12 -0.57
CA GLN A 128 -26.43 -3.45 -0.74
C GLN A 128 -26.82 -2.71 0.54
N THR A 129 -26.56 -3.31 1.69
CA THR A 129 -26.91 -2.74 2.99
C THR A 129 -25.79 -1.87 3.55
N PRO A 130 -26.10 -0.91 4.44
CA PRO A 130 -25.08 -0.16 5.15
C PRO A 130 -24.11 -1.06 5.93
N GLN A 131 -24.60 -2.17 6.48
CA GLN A 131 -23.78 -3.12 7.24
C GLN A 131 -22.75 -3.81 6.35
N GLU A 132 -23.15 -4.32 5.18
CA GLU A 132 -22.23 -4.90 4.20
C GLU A 132 -21.20 -3.87 3.71
N ARG A 133 -21.63 -2.62 3.48
CA ARG A 133 -20.72 -1.54 3.07
C ARG A 133 -19.69 -1.24 4.16
N TRP A 134 -20.11 -1.14 5.42
CA TRP A 134 -19.20 -0.91 6.54
C TRP A 134 -18.25 -2.09 6.77
N LEU A 135 -18.73 -3.32 6.59
CA LEU A 135 -17.89 -4.52 6.66
C LEU A 135 -16.81 -4.48 5.58
N LEU A 136 -17.17 -4.27 4.32
CA LEU A 136 -16.22 -4.18 3.22
C LEU A 136 -15.26 -3.00 3.39
N PHE A 137 -15.79 -1.84 3.80
CA PHE A 137 -14.97 -0.67 4.13
C PHE A 137 -13.93 -0.97 5.20
N SER A 138 -14.30 -1.70 6.27
CA SER A 138 -13.38 -2.07 7.35
C SER A 138 -12.23 -2.97 6.90
N ILE A 139 -12.40 -3.74 5.80
CA ILE A 139 -11.35 -4.56 5.21
C ILE A 139 -10.34 -3.68 4.47
N TYR A 140 -10.79 -2.66 3.74
CA TYR A 140 -9.94 -1.77 2.96
C TYR A 140 -9.26 -0.67 3.79
N VAL A 141 -9.88 -0.21 4.88
CA VAL A 141 -9.37 0.89 5.71
C VAL A 141 -7.95 0.66 6.27
N PRO A 142 -7.58 -0.53 6.78
CA PRO A 142 -6.20 -0.80 7.22
C PRO A 142 -5.16 -0.50 6.14
N TYR A 143 -5.48 -0.76 4.87
CA TYR A 143 -4.62 -0.48 3.72
C TYR A 143 -4.48 1.03 3.43
N LEU A 144 -5.32 1.89 4.00
CA LEU A 144 -5.12 3.34 4.00
C LEU A 144 -4.43 3.82 5.28
N LEU A 145 -4.82 3.29 6.43
CA LEU A 145 -4.30 3.72 7.73
C LEU A 145 -2.79 3.46 7.87
N VAL A 146 -2.31 2.29 7.44
CA VAL A 146 -0.89 1.95 7.55
C VAL A 146 -0.02 2.84 6.66
N PRO A 147 -0.35 3.07 5.37
CA PRO A 147 0.36 4.07 4.54
C PRO A 147 0.29 5.49 5.08
N VAL A 148 -0.85 5.94 5.61
CA VAL A 148 -0.93 7.28 6.24
C VAL A 148 -0.01 7.35 7.47
N LEU A 149 0.02 6.31 8.31
CA LEU A 149 0.95 6.24 9.43
C LEU A 149 2.41 6.23 8.97
N LEU A 150 2.72 5.50 7.89
CA LEU A 150 4.04 5.50 7.25
C LEU A 150 4.43 6.90 6.76
N LEU A 151 3.52 7.58 6.06
CA LEU A 151 3.72 8.95 5.56
C LEU A 151 4.03 9.91 6.72
N LEU A 152 3.20 9.90 7.76
CA LEU A 152 3.40 10.73 8.94
C LEU A 152 4.73 10.39 9.64
N THR A 153 5.09 9.11 9.72
CA THR A 153 6.38 8.70 10.30
C THR A 153 7.55 9.23 9.47
N MET A 154 7.50 9.15 8.15
CA MET A 154 8.58 9.63 7.27
C MET A 154 8.72 11.16 7.28
N LEU A 155 7.61 11.89 7.45
CA LEU A 155 7.59 13.35 7.49
C LEU A 155 7.99 13.91 8.86
N LEU A 156 7.50 13.32 9.95
CA LEU A 156 7.59 13.90 11.29
C LEU A 156 8.76 13.33 12.12
N SER A 157 9.28 12.15 11.77
CA SER A 157 10.36 11.53 12.53
C SER A 157 11.72 12.18 12.28
N SER A 158 12.38 12.63 13.35
CA SER A 158 13.76 13.13 13.33
C SER A 158 14.78 12.07 12.90
N THR A 159 14.45 10.79 13.01
CA THR A 159 15.35 9.69 12.59
C THR A 159 15.53 9.68 11.07
N TYR A 160 14.47 10.03 10.33
CA TYR A 160 14.45 10.03 8.87
C TYR A 160 14.74 11.42 8.29
N ASN A 161 14.45 12.50 9.02
CA ASN A 161 14.84 13.85 8.65
C ASN A 161 16.36 14.04 8.87
N SER A 162 17.14 14.07 7.79
CA SER A 162 18.55 14.43 7.87
C SER A 162 18.69 15.93 8.04
N THR A 163 19.19 16.40 9.18
CA THR A 163 19.75 17.75 9.28
C THR A 163 20.93 17.82 8.31
N PRO A 164 21.02 18.83 7.42
CA PRO A 164 22.23 19.02 6.62
C PRO A 164 23.43 19.12 7.55
N LYS A 165 24.48 18.30 7.35
CA LYS A 165 25.77 18.56 7.99
C LYS A 165 26.16 20.00 7.63
N PRO A 166 26.53 20.86 8.59
CA PRO A 166 27.09 22.16 8.25
C PRO A 166 28.29 21.90 7.34
N ALA A 167 28.27 22.49 6.15
CA ALA A 167 29.38 22.40 5.22
C ALA A 167 30.67 22.76 5.96
N HIS A 168 31.68 21.89 5.89
CA HIS A 168 33.00 22.19 6.39
C HIS A 168 33.46 23.51 5.78
N THR A 169 33.48 24.58 6.59
CA THR A 169 34.14 25.82 6.23
C THR A 169 35.62 25.49 5.98
N PRO A 170 36.16 25.67 4.76
CA PRO A 170 37.59 25.52 4.58
C PRO A 170 38.27 26.62 5.40
N ALA A 171 39.08 26.21 6.38
CA ALA A 171 39.93 27.11 7.12
C ALA A 171 40.86 27.82 6.12
N LYS A 172 40.57 29.09 5.80
CA LYS A 172 41.47 29.93 5.02
C LYS A 172 42.75 30.11 5.83
N SER A 173 43.81 29.44 5.37
CA SER A 173 45.18 29.60 5.84
C SER A 173 45.55 31.08 5.86
N LYS A 174 45.92 31.55 7.04
CA LYS A 174 46.41 32.89 7.35
C LYS A 174 47.80 33.04 6.71
N LYS A 175 47.88 33.60 5.50
CA LYS A 175 49.17 34.07 4.95
C LYS A 175 49.60 35.31 5.73
N ARG A 176 50.64 35.14 6.53
CA ARG A 176 51.39 36.19 7.23
C ARG A 176 52.41 36.75 6.25
N ASN A 177 52.22 37.99 5.80
CA ASN A 177 53.28 38.85 5.28
C ASN A 177 53.31 40.10 6.15
#